data_AF-A0A7S3PW80-F1
#
_entry.id   AF-A0A7S3PW80-F1
#
_cell.length_a   1.000
_cell.length_b   1.000
_cell.length_c   1.000
_cell.angle_alpha   90.00
_cell.angle_beta   90.00
_cell.angle_gamma   90.00
#
_symmetry.space_group_name_H-M   'P 1'
#
loop_
_entity.id
_entity.type
_entity.pdbx_description
1 polymer ?
#
loop_
_entity_poly.entity_id
_entity_poly.type
_entity_poly.pdbx_seq_one_letter_code
_entity_poly.pdbx_strand_id
1 'polypeptide(L)'
;MTCRESKEFRHQKVEAMTHEERLNYAKKMNAAGMGMIVAGFGTFGGMCGGLWGSIGAGAIGAGFGAASGLWFGSCGPFQAAKETLEWDKEIEEGNREAV
;
A
#
# COMPACT_ATOMS: atom_id res chain seq x y z
N MET A 1 19.13 4.18 -6.04
CA MET A 1 19.47 4.41 -4.63
C MET A 1 18.16 4.42 -3.84
N THR A 2 17.66 3.25 -3.45
CA THR A 2 16.47 3.13 -2.60
C THR A 2 16.96 3.05 -1.17
N CYS A 3 16.84 4.16 -0.43
CA CYS A 3 16.98 4.15 1.02
C CYS A 3 15.79 3.38 1.61
N ARG A 4 15.88 2.04 1.59
CA ARG A 4 14.94 1.18 2.30
C ARG A 4 15.28 1.31 3.78
N GLU A 5 14.45 2.03 4.53
CA GLU A 5 14.59 2.09 5.99
C GLU A 5 14.66 0.66 6.55
N SER A 6 15.62 0.40 7.45
CA SER A 6 15.77 -0.92 8.03
C SER A 6 14.51 -1.31 8.80
N LYS A 7 14.23 -2.62 8.90
CA LYS A 7 13.05 -3.11 9.64
C LYS A 7 13.05 -2.63 11.10
N GLU A 8 14.22 -2.58 11.71
CA GLU A 8 14.42 -2.09 13.09
C GLU A 8 14.06 -0.60 13.21
N PHE A 9 14.46 0.24 12.25
CA PHE A 9 14.12 1.66 12.29
C PHE A 9 12.60 1.89 12.15
N ARG A 10 11.93 1.09 11.32
CA ARG A 10 10.47 1.12 11.17
C ARG A 10 9.76 0.66 12.44
N HIS A 11 10.30 -0.36 13.13
CA HIS A 11 9.77 -0.83 14.40
C HIS A 11 9.89 0.22 15.51
N GLN A 12 11.08 0.81 15.68
CA GLN A 12 11.32 1.87 16.67
C GLN A 12 10.40 3.09 16.45
N LYS A 13 10.15 3.43 15.18
CA LYS A 13 9.20 4.49 14.83
C LYS A 13 7.76 4.16 15.23
N VAL A 14 7.36 2.89 15.11
CA VAL A 14 6.04 2.42 15.56
C VAL A 14 5.97 2.38 17.07
N GLU A 15 6.99 1.87 17.76
CA GLU A 15 7.08 1.89 19.23
C GLU A 15 6.99 3.31 19.80
N ALA A 16 7.63 4.29 19.16
CA ALA A 16 7.57 5.70 19.57
C ALA A 16 6.20 6.37 19.33
N MET A 17 5.33 5.81 18.48
CA MET A 17 3.99 6.32 18.26
C MET A 17 3.01 5.81 19.33
N THR A 18 1.97 6.59 19.62
CA THR A 18 0.84 6.15 20.43
C THR A 18 -0.07 5.17 19.67
N HIS A 19 -0.88 4.39 20.37
CA HIS A 19 -1.82 3.43 19.76
C HIS A 19 -2.75 4.08 18.72
N GLU A 20 -3.32 5.26 19.03
CA GLU A 20 -4.17 5.99 18.08
C GLU A 20 -3.40 6.46 16.84
N GLU A 21 -2.14 6.88 17.00
CA GLU A 21 -1.29 7.27 15.87
C GLU A 21 -0.93 6.08 14.98
N ARG A 22 -0.67 4.91 15.56
CA ARG A 22 -0.41 3.66 14.82
C ARG A 22 -1.63 3.22 14.03
N LEU A 23 -2.82 3.26 14.64
CA LEU A 23 -4.09 2.97 13.95
C LEU A 23 -4.34 3.95 12.80
N ASN A 24 -4.11 5.24 13.01
CA ASN A 24 -4.27 6.25 11.96
C ASN A 24 -3.24 6.07 10.84
N TYR A 25 -2.00 5.70 11.16
CA TYR A 25 -0.97 5.39 10.18
C TYR A 25 -1.34 4.17 9.33
N ALA A 26 -1.79 3.09 9.96
CA ALA A 26 -2.24 1.89 9.26
C ALA A 26 -3.46 2.17 8.35
N LYS A 27 -4.43 2.97 8.81
CA LYS A 27 -5.58 3.41 8.00
C LYS A 27 -5.13 4.22 6.78
N LYS A 28 -4.21 5.17 6.95
CA LYS A 28 -3.65 5.97 5.84
C LYS A 28 -2.93 5.09 4.81
N MET A 29 -2.13 4.14 5.26
CA MET A 29 -1.40 3.23 4.37
C MET A 29 -2.33 2.28 3.62
N ASN A 30 -3.38 1.76 4.27
CA ASN A 30 -4.44 0.99 3.60
C ASN A 30 -5.20 1.84 2.57
N ALA A 31 -5.54 3.08 2.91
CA ALA A 31 -6.21 4.00 1.99
C ALA A 31 -5.32 4.34 0.79
N ALA A 32 -4.01 4.53 1.00
CA ALA A 32 -3.04 4.74 -0.08
C ALA A 32 -2.92 3.52 -1.00
N GLY A 33 -2.86 2.31 -0.44
CA GLY A 33 -2.88 1.06 -1.20
C GLY A 33 -4.15 0.91 -2.04
N MET A 34 -5.31 1.18 -1.45
CA MET A 34 -6.60 1.14 -2.15
C MET A 34 -6.67 2.21 -3.26
N GLY A 35 -6.17 3.42 -3.00
CA GLY A 35 -6.09 4.49 -3.99
C GLY A 35 -5.25 4.10 -5.21
N MET A 36 -4.13 3.40 -5.01
CA MET A 36 -3.33 2.87 -6.12
C MET A 36 -4.07 1.80 -6.92
N ILE A 37 -4.86 0.93 -6.27
CA ILE A 37 -5.69 -0.07 -6.98
C ILE A 37 -6.74 0.60 -7.86
N VAL A 38 -7.46 1.58 -7.30
CA VAL A 38 -8.50 2.32 -8.04
C VAL A 38 -7.88 3.11 -9.20
N ALA A 39 -6.73 3.75 -8.97
CA ALA A 39 -5.97 4.42 -10.04
C ALA A 39 -5.53 3.43 -11.12
N GLY A 40 -5.16 2.20 -10.76
CA GLY A 40 -4.85 1.12 -11.70
C GLY A 40 -6.03 0.77 -12.61
N PHE A 41 -7.22 0.57 -12.03
CA PHE A 41 -8.44 0.33 -12.84
C PHE A 41 -8.81 1.53 -13.71
N GLY A 42 -8.69 2.76 -13.20
CA GLY A 42 -8.92 3.97 -13.98
C GLY A 42 -7.95 4.10 -15.15
N THR A 43 -6.67 3.78 -14.93
CA THR A 43 -5.63 3.78 -15.97
C THR A 43 -5.90 2.69 -17.01
N PHE A 44 -6.29 1.49 -16.59
CA PHE A 44 -6.68 0.41 -17.50
C PHE A 44 -7.85 0.83 -18.38
N GLY A 45 -8.94 1.32 -17.79
CA GLY A 45 -10.14 1.74 -18.52
C GLY A 45 -9.87 2.91 -19.47
N GLY A 46 -9.13 3.92 -19.00
CA GLY A 46 -8.76 5.08 -19.80
C GLY A 46 -7.89 4.73 -20.99
N MET A 47 -6.89 3.86 -20.81
CA MET A 47 -6.01 3.42 -21.89
C MET A 47 -6.72 2.49 -22.87
N CYS A 48 -7.47 1.50 -22.38
CA CYS A 48 -8.26 0.61 -23.22
C CYS A 48 -9.27 1.39 -24.06
N GLY A 49 -10.02 2.33 -23.46
CA GLY A 49 -11.00 3.15 -24.16
C GLY A 49 -10.35 4.14 -25.13
N GLY A 50 -9.28 4.82 -24.72
CA GLY A 50 -8.60 5.83 -25.53
C GLY A 50 -7.82 5.27 -26.72
N LEU A 51 -7.27 4.06 -26.59
CA LEU A 51 -6.47 3.42 -27.65
C LEU A 51 -7.25 2.40 -28.48
N TRP A 52 -8.52 2.11 -28.14
CA TRP A 52 -9.33 1.15 -28.90
C TRP A 52 -9.45 1.53 -30.38
N GLY A 53 -9.62 2.82 -30.67
CA GLY A 53 -9.76 3.32 -32.04
C GLY A 53 -8.46 3.30 -32.86
N SER A 54 -7.30 3.24 -32.21
CA SER A 54 -5.99 3.32 -32.89
C SER A 54 -5.27 1.97 -33.00
N ILE A 55 -5.28 1.16 -31.94
CA ILE A 55 -4.53 -0.12 -31.88
C ILE A 55 -5.49 -1.32 -31.69
N GLY A 56 -6.79 -1.08 -31.52
CA GLY A 56 -7.79 -2.14 -31.36
C GLY A 56 -7.50 -3.01 -30.14
N ALA A 57 -7.48 -4.34 -30.32
CA ALA A 57 -7.27 -5.29 -29.23
C ALA A 57 -5.92 -5.12 -28.51
N GLY A 58 -4.90 -4.54 -29.16
CA GLY A 58 -3.61 -4.24 -28.52
C GLY A 58 -3.70 -3.19 -27.40
N ALA A 59 -4.78 -2.39 -27.36
CA ALA A 59 -5.04 -1.45 -26.28
C ALA A 59 -5.20 -2.12 -24.91
N ILE A 60 -5.66 -3.38 -24.88
CA ILE A 60 -5.79 -4.18 -23.65
C ILE A 60 -4.41 -4.45 -23.05
N GLY A 61 -3.41 -4.77 -23.88
CA GLY A 61 -2.05 -4.99 -23.44
C GLY A 61 -1.41 -3.71 -22.87
N ALA A 62 -1.62 -2.58 -23.55
CA ALA A 62 -1.13 -1.27 -23.08
C ALA A 62 -1.81 -0.85 -21.76
N GLY A 63 -3.12 -1.04 -21.65
CA GLY A 63 -3.87 -0.76 -20.42
C GLY A 63 -3.42 -1.65 -19.26
N PHE A 64 -3.25 -2.95 -19.49
CA PHE A 64 -2.82 -3.88 -18.46
C PHE A 64 -1.38 -3.60 -18.02
N GLY A 65 -0.48 -3.32 -18.96
CA GLY A 65 0.90 -2.94 -18.66
C GLY A 65 0.97 -1.71 -17.76
N ALA A 66 0.24 -0.64 -18.11
CA ALA A 66 0.20 0.58 -17.31
C ALA A 66 -0.44 0.38 -15.92
N ALA A 67 -1.52 -0.40 -15.84
CA ALA A 67 -2.21 -0.67 -14.58
C ALA A 67 -1.44 -1.62 -13.65
N SER A 68 -0.68 -2.57 -14.22
CA SER A 68 0.06 -3.57 -13.45
C SER A 68 1.06 -2.93 -12.48
N GLY A 69 1.76 -1.87 -12.89
CA GLY A 69 2.70 -1.16 -12.02
C GLY A 69 2.03 -0.54 -10.79
N LEU A 70 0.80 -0.04 -10.93
CA LEU A 70 0.02 0.52 -9.84
C LEU A 70 -0.53 -0.56 -8.90
N TRP A 71 -0.98 -1.68 -9.47
CA TRP A 71 -1.42 -2.83 -8.68
C TRP A 71 -0.27 -3.45 -7.89
N PHE A 72 0.89 -3.69 -8.51
CA PHE A 72 2.07 -4.17 -7.79
C PHE A 72 2.59 -3.16 -6.77
N GLY A 73 2.56 -1.86 -7.11
CA GLY A 73 2.92 -0.76 -6.20
C GLY A 73 2.07 -0.71 -4.93
N SER A 74 0.79 -1.08 -5.02
CA SER A 74 -0.13 -1.12 -3.86
C SER A 74 0.26 -2.13 -2.78
N CYS A 75 1.06 -3.15 -3.13
CA CYS A 75 1.46 -4.21 -2.19
C CYS A 75 2.34 -3.65 -1.05
N GLY A 76 3.18 -2.66 -1.32
CA GLY A 76 4.04 -2.02 -0.30
C GLY A 76 3.23 -1.32 0.81
N PRO A 77 2.31 -0.40 0.47
CA PRO A 77 1.42 0.23 1.45
C PRO A 77 0.59 -0.76 2.27
N PHE A 78 0.05 -1.81 1.64
CA PHE A 78 -0.70 -2.85 2.36
C PHE A 78 0.18 -3.64 3.33
N GLN A 79 1.40 -4.00 2.93
CA GLN A 79 2.36 -4.65 3.84
C GLN A 79 2.73 -3.75 5.01
N ALA A 80 2.99 -2.46 4.78
CA ALA A 80 3.31 -1.51 5.85
C ALA A 80 2.15 -1.34 6.83
N ALA A 81 0.91 -1.28 6.34
CA ALA A 81 -0.27 -1.20 7.19
C ALA A 81 -0.44 -2.46 8.06
N LYS A 82 -0.24 -3.64 7.46
CA LYS A 82 -0.32 -4.92 8.18
C LYS A 82 0.78 -5.05 9.24
N GLU A 83 2.02 -4.75 8.88
CA GLU A 83 3.18 -4.80 9.78
C GLU A 83 2.99 -3.86 10.98
N THR A 84 2.45 -2.64 10.74
CA THR A 84 2.15 -1.69 11.84
C THR A 84 1.08 -2.23 12.79
N LEU A 85 0.02 -2.87 12.28
CA LEU A 85 -1.04 -3.44 13.11
C LEU A 85 -0.59 -4.68 13.88
N GLU A 86 0.36 -5.43 13.34
CA GLU A 86 0.94 -6.61 14.00
C GLU A 86 1.79 -6.17 15.20
N TRP A 87 2.69 -5.20 15.00
CA TRP A 87 3.49 -4.64 16.09
C TRP A 87 2.67 -3.91 17.15
N ASP A 88 1.59 -3.24 16.75
CA ASP A 88 0.69 -2.60 17.70
C ASP A 88 0.06 -3.62 18.68
N LYS A 89 -0.35 -4.79 18.17
CA LYS A 89 -0.85 -5.89 19.03
C LYS A 89 0.23 -6.42 19.95
N GLU A 90 1.44 -6.64 19.44
CA GLU A 90 2.58 -7.11 20.25
C GLU A 90 2.87 -6.15 21.42
N ILE A 91 2.78 -4.84 21.17
CA ILE A 91 3.01 -3.81 22.19
C ILE A 91 1.84 -3.75 23.20
N GLU A 92 0.59 -3.89 22.76
CA GLU A 92 -0.57 -3.96 23.65
C GLU A 92 -0.56 -5.23 24.53
N GLU A 93 -0.19 -6.39 23.96
CA GLU A 93 -0.09 -7.65 24.68
C GLU A 93 1.04 -7.60 25.71
N GLY A 94 2.23 -7.12 25.34
CA GLY A 94 3.35 -6.95 26.27
C GLY A 94 3.05 -5.98 27.41
N ASN A 95 2.28 -4.91 27.16
CA ASN A 95 1.84 -4.00 28.22
C ASN A 95 0.78 -4.63 29.15
N ARG A 96 -0.02 -5.58 28.66
CA ARG A 96 -1.01 -6.31 29.48
C ARG A 96 -0.37 -7.36 30.38
N GLU A 97 0.70 -8.01 29.94
CA GLU A 97 1.45 -8.99 30.75
C GLU A 97 2.34 -8.33 31.83
N ALA A 98 2.62 -7.04 31.70
CA ALA A 98 3.42 -6.27 32.66
C ALA A 98 2.60 -5.67 33.84
N VAL A 99 1.28 -5.86 33.85
CA VAL A 99 0.33 -5.40 34.89
C VAL A 99 -0.18 -6.59 35.70
#